data_AF-A0A238TGN1-F1
#
_entry.id   AF-A0A238TGN1-F1
#
_cell.length_a   1.000
_cell.length_b   1.000
_cell.length_c   1.000
_cell.angle_alpha   90.00
_cell.angle_beta   90.00
_cell.angle_gamma   90.00
#
_symmetry.space_group_name_H-M   'P 1'
#
loop_
_entity.id
_entity.type
_entity.pdbx_description
1 polymer ?
#
loop_
_entity_poly.entity_id
_entity_poly.type
_entity_poly.pdbx_seq_one_letter_code
_entity_poly.pdbx_strand_id
1 'polypeptide(L)' 'MTSDFFEAWFETMLLPNLPEKSLIILDNARFHRMGILQEMVHHLGHKMLLLAPYSAA' A
#
# COMPACT_ATOMS: atom_id res chain seq x y z
N MET A 1 -1.30 -1.52 14.97
CA MET A 1 -1.18 -0.59 13.83
C MET A 1 -2.55 0.02 13.58
N THR A 2 -2.65 1.35 13.46
CA THR A 2 -3.90 2.02 13.03
C THR A 2 -3.82 2.36 11.55
N SER A 3 -4.98 2.50 10.88
CA SER A 3 -5.01 2.88 9.47
C SER A 3 -4.32 4.22 9.22
N ASP A 4 -4.61 5.24 10.03
CA ASP A 4 -4.03 6.58 9.86
C ASP A 4 -2.51 6.58 10.01
N PHE A 5 -1.97 5.82 10.98
CA PHE A 5 -0.53 5.71 11.15
C PHE A 5 0.12 4.98 9.98
N PHE A 6 -0.48 3.88 9.51
CA PHE A 6 0.02 3.14 8.37
C PHE A 6 0.02 3.99 7.10
N GLU A 7 -1.06 4.73 6.84
CA GLU A 7 -1.19 5.60 5.68
C GLU A 7 -0.17 6.75 5.71
N ALA A 8 0.00 7.41 6.86
CA ALA A 8 1.01 8.45 7.01
C ALA A 8 2.42 7.89 6.75
N TRP A 9 2.75 6.72 7.29
CA TRP A 9 4.02 6.05 7.01
C TRP A 9 4.14 5.65 5.52
N PHE A 10 3.08 5.12 4.94
CA PHE A 10 3.05 4.65 3.56
C PHE A 10 3.36 5.82 2.61
N GLU A 11 2.69 6.95 2.80
CA GLU A 11 2.88 8.16 2.01
C GLU A 11 4.24 8.83 2.24
N THR A 12 4.67 8.99 3.49
CA THR A 12 5.85 9.81 3.83
C THR A 12 7.17 9.04 3.81
N MET A 13 7.13 7.73 4.02
CA MET A 13 8.32 6.90 4.15
C MET A 13 8.43 5.86 3.03
N LEU A 14 7.35 5.16 2.67
CA LEU A 14 7.45 4.10 1.67
C LEU A 14 7.50 4.67 0.26
N LEU A 15 6.45 5.38 -0.17
CA LEU A 15 6.30 5.85 -1.57
C LEU A 15 7.49 6.67 -2.08
N PRO A 16 8.08 7.63 -1.32
CA PRO A 16 9.18 8.44 -1.82
C PRO A 16 10.48 7.65 -2.05
N ASN A 17 10.60 6.46 -1.44
CA ASN A 17 11.77 5.61 -1.56
C ASN A 17 11.59 4.49 -2.60
N LEU A 18 10.46 4.43 -3.30
CA LEU A 18 10.22 3.44 -4.34
C LEU A 18 10.70 3.93 -5.72
N PRO A 19 11.26 3.04 -6.56
CA PRO A 19 11.46 3.34 -7.97
C PRO A 19 10.14 3.66 -8.67
N GLU A 20 10.19 4.49 -9.71
CA GLU A 20 9.02 4.81 -10.53
C GLU A 20 8.29 3.56 -11.02
N LYS A 21 6.95 3.62 -11.04
CA LYS A 21 6.07 2.55 -11.56
C LYS A 21 6.23 1.19 -10.87
N SER A 22 6.73 1.18 -9.63
CA SER A 22 6.79 -0.02 -8.79
C SER A 22 5.44 -0.72 -8.59
N LEU A 23 5.49 -2.04 -8.41
CA LEU A 23 4.36 -2.88 -8.00
C LEU A 23 4.43 -3.12 -6.49
N ILE A 24 3.41 -2.66 -5.77
CA ILE A 24 3.29 -2.81 -4.33
C ILE A 24 2.33 -3.97 -4.04
N ILE A 25 2.76 -4.90 -3.20
CA ILE A 25 1.96 -6.06 -2.79
C ILE A 25 1.80 -6.00 -1.29
N LEU A 26 0.54 -5.98 -0.82
CA LEU A 26 0.20 -5.95 0.60
C LEU A 26 -0.56 -7.21 1.01
N ASP A 27 -0.39 -7.64 2.26
CA ASP A 27 -1.23 -8.65 2.87
C ASP A 27 -2.63 -8.10 3.19
N ASN A 28 -3.56 -9.01 3.49
CA ASN A 28 -4.96 -8.67 3.75
C ASN A 28 -5.20 -8.23 5.21
N ALA A 29 -4.43 -7.23 5.68
CA ALA A 29 -4.59 -6.68 7.01
C ALA A 29 -5.78 -5.71 7.06
N ARG A 30 -6.62 -5.83 8.09
CA ARG A 30 -7.86 -5.02 8.23
C ARG A 30 -7.65 -3.51 8.28
N PHE A 31 -6.46 -3.06 8.69
CA PHE A 31 -6.15 -1.63 8.77
C PHE A 31 -5.69 -1.05 7.43
N HIS A 32 -5.47 -1.86 6.40
CA HIS A 32 -5.19 -1.37 5.06
C HIS A 32 -6.49 -0.89 4.38
N ARG A 33 -6.76 0.43 4.42
CA ARG A 33 -7.91 1.02 3.73
C ARG A 33 -7.61 1.13 2.24
N MET A 34 -7.93 0.07 1.50
CA MET A 34 -7.54 -0.08 0.09
C MET A 34 -7.91 1.08 -0.81
N GLY A 35 -9.09 1.69 -0.64
CA GLY A 35 -9.49 2.83 -1.47
C GLY A 35 -8.49 3.99 -1.37
N ILE A 36 -8.07 4.33 -0.15
CA ILE A 36 -7.12 5.41 0.11
C ILE A 36 -5.74 5.04 -0.45
N LEU A 37 -5.26 3.84 -0.16
CA LEU A 37 -3.94 3.38 -0.61
C LEU A 37 -3.87 3.27 -2.14
N GLN A 38 -4.93 2.82 -2.81
CA GLN A 38 -4.99 2.76 -4.28
C GLN A 38 -4.96 4.14 -4.92
N GLU A 39 -5.64 5.12 -4.31
CA GLU A 39 -5.60 6.51 -4.77
C GLU A 39 -4.17 7.07 -4.69
N MET A 40 -3.52 6.94 -3.52
CA MET A 40 -2.15 7.40 -3.28
C MET A 40 -1.16 6.84 -4.31
N VAL A 41 -1.21 5.53 -4.58
CA VAL A 41 -0.27 4.87 -5.52
C VAL A 41 -0.56 5.22 -6.98
N HIS A 42 -1.83 5.37 -7.36
CA HIS A 42 -2.22 5.71 -8.74
C HIS A 42 -1.74 7.11 -9.14
N HIS A 43 -1.82 8.08 -8.23
CA HIS A 43 -1.33 9.44 -8.48
C HIS A 43 0.17 9.48 -8.79
N LEU A 44 0.94 8.53 -8.27
CA LEU A 44 2.39 8.42 -8.47
C LEU A 44 2.76 7.43 -9.59
N GLY A 45 1.78 6.87 -10.30
CA GLY A 45 1.98 5.92 -11.39
C GLY A 45 2.40 4.52 -10.95
N HIS A 46 2.30 4.20 -9.66
CA HIS A 46 2.52 2.86 -9.12
C HIS A 46 1.28 1.98 -9.27
N LYS A 47 1.47 0.67 -9.12
CA LYS A 47 0.38 -0.32 -9.10
C LYS A 47 0.34 -1.01 -7.75
N MET A 48 -0.86 -1.42 -7.32
CA MET A 48 -1.02 -2.17 -6.09
C MET A 48 -1.86 -3.43 -6.28
N LEU A 49 -1.43 -4.53 -5.65
CA LEU A 49 -2.14 -5.80 -5.58
C LEU A 49 -2.29 -6.25 -4.12
N LEU A 50 -3.39 -6.94 -3.86
CA LEU A 50 -3.59 -7.66 -2.60
C LEU A 50 -3.21 -9.11 -2.76
N LEU A 51 -2.62 -9.68 -1.72
CA LEU A 51 -2.52 -11.13 -1.60
C LEU A 51 -3.91 -11.75 -1.38
N ALA A 52 -4.11 -12.95 -1.93
CA ALA A 52 -5.30 -13.73 -1.64
C ALA A 52 -5.37 -14.02 -0.13
N PRO A 53 -6.57 -14.13 0.46
CA PRO A 53 -6.71 -14.51 1.86
C PRO A 53 -5.93 -15.79 2.17
N TYR A 54 -5.25 -15.82 3.33
CA TYR A 54 -4.48 -16.98 3.80
C TYR A 54 -3.28 -17.37 2.93
N SER A 55 -2.68 -16.42 2.21
CA SER A 55 -1.42 -16.62 1.45
C SER A 55 -0.15 -16.48 2.31
N ALA A 56 -0.24 -16.68 3.63
CA ALA A 56 0.95 -16.65 4.48
C ALA A 56 1.82 -17.88 4.17
N ALA A 57 3.05 -17.64 3.71
CA ALA A 57 4.08 -18.65 3.55
C ALA A 57 4.74 -18.98 4.91
#